data_AF-A0A0B1SFD6-F1
#
_entry.id   AF-A0A0B1SFD6-F1
#
_cell.length_a   1.000
_cell.length_b   1.000
_cell.length_c   1.000
_cell.angle_alpha   90.00
_cell.angle_beta   90.00
_cell.angle_gamma   90.00
#
_symmetry.space_group_name_H-M   'P 1'
#
loop_
_entity.id
_entity.type
_entity.pdbx_description
1 polymer ?
#
loop_
_entity_poly.entity_id
_entity_poly.type
_entity_poly.pdbx_seq_one_letter_code
_entity_poly.pdbx_strand_id
1 'polypeptide(L)'
;MHGLAFPWKFMFCFVPPPGILGGWLCFFVALALIGLLTAIVGDFASIFGCMVGLKDAITAITLVALGTSLPDTFASKIAAENDDSADNAVGNVTGSNSVNVFLGLGLPWLIASIYWASKGQSFVVPAADLGFRLVHC
;
A
#
# COMPACT_ATOMS: atom_id res chain seq x y z
N MET A 1 26.17 -3.01 -5.70
CA MET A 1 24.70 -2.75 -5.66
C MET A 1 23.83 -3.84 -6.32
N HIS A 2 24.38 -4.85 -7.01
CA HIS A 2 23.57 -5.91 -7.66
C HIS A 2 23.07 -7.02 -6.71
N GLY A 3 23.82 -7.36 -5.65
CA GLY A 3 23.45 -8.46 -4.74
C GLY A 3 22.24 -8.17 -3.86
N LEU A 4 22.08 -6.93 -3.36
CA LEU A 4 20.96 -6.54 -2.50
C LEU A 4 19.62 -6.47 -3.25
N ALA A 5 19.66 -6.19 -4.55
CA ALA A 5 18.47 -6.10 -5.40
C ALA A 5 18.06 -7.45 -6.02
N PHE A 6 18.82 -8.53 -5.78
CA PHE A 6 18.53 -9.85 -6.33
C PHE A 6 17.19 -10.45 -5.83
N PRO A 7 16.83 -10.34 -4.53
CA PRO A 7 15.52 -10.79 -4.06
C PRO A 7 14.38 -10.00 -4.72
N TRP A 8 14.58 -8.69 -4.87
CA TRP A 8 13.63 -7.80 -5.53
C TRP A 8 13.47 -8.18 -7.01
N LYS A 9 14.57 -8.34 -7.75
CA LYS A 9 14.54 -8.77 -9.16
C LYS A 9 13.84 -10.12 -9.37
N PHE A 10 14.03 -11.08 -8.46
CA PHE A 10 13.36 -12.38 -8.55
C PHE A 10 11.84 -12.27 -8.33
N MET A 11 11.43 -11.44 -7.38
CA MET A 11 10.03 -11.19 -7.07
C MET A 11 9.29 -10.45 -8.20
N PHE A 12 9.96 -9.49 -8.84
CA PHE A 12 9.44 -8.76 -10.00
C PHE A 12 9.55 -9.54 -11.33
N CYS A 13 10.24 -10.67 -11.36
CA CYS A 13 10.28 -11.55 -12.54
C CYS A 13 8.92 -12.22 -12.83
N PHE A 14 8.04 -12.29 -11.84
CA PHE A 14 6.67 -12.78 -12.00
C PHE A 14 5.74 -11.73 -12.62
N VAL A 15 6.16 -10.46 -12.74
CA VAL A 15 5.40 -9.43 -13.41
C VAL A 15 5.58 -9.60 -14.93
N PRO A 16 4.52 -9.89 -15.70
CA PRO A 16 4.63 -10.10 -17.13
C PRO A 16 5.06 -8.80 -17.83
N PRO A 17 5.88 -8.87 -18.89
CA PRO A 17 6.40 -7.69 -19.55
C PRO A 17 5.27 -6.82 -20.13
N PRO A 18 5.41 -5.48 -20.08
CA PRO A 18 4.34 -4.52 -20.43
C PRO A 18 3.89 -4.56 -21.90
N GLY A 19 4.60 -5.29 -22.76
CA GLY A 19 4.25 -5.45 -24.19
C GLY A 19 3.18 -6.50 -24.49
N ILE A 20 2.76 -7.31 -23.50
CA ILE A 20 1.76 -8.36 -23.71
C ILE A 20 0.36 -7.83 -23.34
N LEU A 21 -0.64 -8.03 -24.22
CA LEU A 21 -2.06 -7.71 -23.94
C LEU A 21 -2.34 -6.23 -23.58
N GLY A 22 -1.60 -5.29 -24.16
CA GLY A 22 -1.85 -3.85 -23.98
C GLY A 22 -1.64 -3.35 -22.54
N GLY A 23 -0.81 -4.03 -21.74
CA GLY A 23 -0.44 -3.60 -20.39
C GLY A 23 -1.42 -3.98 -19.28
N TRP A 24 -2.65 -4.38 -19.61
CA TRP A 24 -3.68 -4.76 -18.61
C TRP A 24 -3.29 -5.98 -17.79
N LEU A 25 -2.65 -6.98 -18.41
CA LEU A 25 -2.18 -8.17 -17.71
C LEU A 25 -1.10 -7.81 -16.67
N CYS A 26 -0.18 -6.92 -17.03
CA CYS A 26 0.85 -6.40 -16.14
C CYS A 26 0.23 -5.67 -14.94
N PHE A 27 -0.81 -4.86 -15.18
CA PHE A 27 -1.52 -4.14 -14.13
C PHE A 27 -2.14 -5.06 -13.08
N PHE A 28 -2.95 -6.05 -13.49
CA PHE A 28 -3.61 -6.95 -12.53
C PHE A 28 -2.63 -7.86 -11.79
N VAL A 29 -1.60 -8.36 -12.47
CA VAL A 29 -0.58 -9.21 -11.82
C VAL A 29 0.25 -8.41 -10.82
N ALA A 30 0.66 -7.19 -11.16
CA ALA A 30 1.36 -6.31 -10.23
C ALA A 30 0.49 -5.98 -9.00
N LEU A 31 -0.80 -5.69 -9.21
CA LEU A 31 -1.73 -5.38 -8.12
C LEU A 31 -1.94 -6.59 -7.18
N ALA A 32 -2.05 -7.79 -7.74
CA ALA A 32 -2.13 -9.03 -6.94
C ALA A 32 -0.85 -9.29 -6.14
N LEU A 33 0.33 -9.06 -6.75
CA LEU A 33 1.62 -9.30 -6.12
C LEU A 33 1.89 -8.30 -4.98
N ILE A 34 1.52 -7.03 -5.16
CA ILE A 34 1.54 -6.00 -4.11
C ILE A 34 0.58 -6.38 -2.97
N GLY A 35 -0.63 -6.85 -3.29
CA GLY A 35 -1.60 -7.32 -2.30
C GLY A 35 -1.06 -8.47 -1.45
N LEU A 36 -0.45 -9.48 -2.08
CA LEU A 36 0.18 -10.60 -1.40
C LEU A 36 1.35 -10.14 -0.51
N LEU A 37 2.20 -9.26 -1.02
CA LEU A 37 3.34 -8.73 -0.25
C LEU A 37 2.87 -7.98 0.99
N THR A 38 1.82 -7.17 0.84
CA THR A 38 1.23 -6.39 1.92
C THR A 38 0.65 -7.29 3.00
N ALA A 39 -0.01 -8.39 2.62
CA ALA A 39 -0.51 -9.39 3.57
C ALA A 39 0.62 -10.03 4.37
N ILE A 40 1.68 -10.47 3.69
CA ILE A 40 2.86 -11.07 4.34
C ILE A 40 3.53 -10.08 5.30
N VAL A 41 3.70 -8.82 4.89
CA VAL A 41 4.27 -7.76 5.75
C VAL A 41 3.37 -7.48 6.95
N GLY A 42 2.05 -7.53 6.78
CA GLY A 42 1.09 -7.42 7.89
C GLY A 42 1.25 -8.53 8.93
N ASP A 43 1.45 -9.77 8.48
CA ASP A 43 1.69 -10.91 9.38
C ASP A 43 3.03 -10.80 10.12
N PHE A 44 4.07 -10.28 9.46
CA PHE A 44 5.33 -9.98 10.16
C PHE A 44 5.19 -8.82 11.15
N ALA A 45 4.38 -7.81 10.82
CA ALA A 45 4.15 -6.65 11.67
C ALA A 45 3.42 -6.99 12.97
N SER A 46 2.48 -7.95 12.94
CA SER A 46 1.78 -8.43 14.14
C SER A 46 2.71 -9.23 15.06
N ILE A 47 3.52 -10.15 14.50
CA ILE A 47 4.52 -10.90 15.26
C ILE A 47 5.53 -9.94 15.91
N PHE A 48 5.97 -8.91 15.18
CA PHE A 48 6.88 -7.88 15.70
C PHE A 48 6.20 -6.99 16.75
N GLY A 49 4.92 -6.63 16.56
CA GLY A 49 4.12 -5.87 17.52
C GLY A 49 4.04 -6.55 18.88
N CYS A 50 3.78 -7.86 18.87
CA CYS A 50 3.78 -8.71 20.07
C CYS A 50 5.13 -8.73 20.80
N MET A 51 6.26 -8.71 20.07
CA MET A 51 7.60 -8.70 20.69
C MET A 51 7.98 -7.35 21.30
N VAL A 52 7.51 -6.24 20.72
CA VAL A 52 7.86 -4.87 21.16
C VAL A 52 6.82 -4.28 22.13
N GLY A 53 5.69 -4.96 22.34
CA GLY A 53 4.61 -4.47 23.21
C GLY A 53 3.80 -3.33 22.59
N LEU A 54 3.84 -3.20 21.25
CA LEU A 54 3.02 -2.25 20.49
C LEU A 54 1.79 -2.96 19.91
N LYS A 55 0.67 -2.24 19.77
CA LYS A 55 -0.54 -2.77 19.11
C LYS A 55 -0.21 -3.11 17.66
N ASP A 56 -0.54 -4.32 17.23
CA ASP A 56 -0.30 -4.83 15.86
C ASP A 56 -0.84 -3.89 14.77
N ALA A 57 -1.97 -3.22 15.04
CA ALA A 57 -2.53 -2.23 14.13
C ALA A 57 -1.56 -1.05 13.86
N ILE A 58 -0.82 -0.60 14.88
CA ILE A 58 0.10 0.55 14.75
C ILE A 58 1.34 0.12 13.96
N THR A 59 1.91 -1.05 14.25
CA THR A 59 3.07 -1.58 13.51
C THR A 59 2.69 -1.90 12.07
N ALA A 60 1.51 -2.48 11.83
CA ALA A 60 1.02 -2.74 10.48
C ALA A 60 0.80 -1.45 9.68
N ILE A 61 0.08 -0.45 10.24
CA ILE A 61 -0.19 0.81 9.53
C ILE A 61 1.11 1.57 9.23
N THR A 62 2.07 1.61 10.16
CA THR A 62 3.35 2.30 9.95
C THR A 62 4.22 1.60 8.92
N LEU A 63 4.34 0.27 8.98
CA LEU A 63 5.10 -0.50 7.99
C LEU A 63 4.46 -0.43 6.61
N VAL A 64 3.13 -0.46 6.50
CA VAL A 64 2.41 -0.29 5.24
C VAL A 64 2.60 1.13 4.70
N ALA A 65 2.45 2.17 5.53
CA ALA A 65 2.63 3.57 5.12
C ALA A 65 4.07 3.86 4.67
N LEU A 66 5.07 3.30 5.35
CA LEU A 66 6.47 3.36 4.92
C LEU A 66 6.68 2.57 3.62
N GLY A 67 6.09 1.38 3.52
CA GLY A 67 6.19 0.49 2.37
C GLY A 67 5.59 1.06 1.08
N THR A 68 4.57 1.92 1.16
CA THR A 68 3.99 2.61 0.00
C THR A 68 4.73 3.92 -0.33
N SER A 69 5.06 4.71 0.68
CA SER A 69 5.67 6.04 0.48
C SER A 69 7.13 5.98 0.03
N LEU A 70 7.89 4.96 0.44
CA LEU A 70 9.30 4.79 0.06
C LEU A 70 9.46 4.55 -1.46
N PRO A 71 8.75 3.58 -2.09
CA PRO A 71 8.73 3.42 -3.54
C PRO A 71 8.29 4.68 -4.28
N ASP A 72 7.22 5.35 -3.84
CA ASP A 72 6.75 6.60 -4.45
C ASP A 72 7.83 7.69 -4.43
N THR A 73 8.53 7.81 -3.30
CA THR A 73 9.64 8.76 -3.15
C THR A 73 10.81 8.42 -4.09
N PHE A 74 11.17 7.15 -4.23
CA PHE A 74 12.23 6.73 -5.16
C PHE A 74 11.82 6.93 -6.62
N ALA A 75 10.56 6.65 -6.98
CA ALA A 75 10.05 6.89 -8.32
C ALA A 75 10.06 8.38 -8.66
N SER A 76 9.58 9.25 -7.76
CA SER A 76 9.62 10.71 -7.94
C SER A 76 11.04 11.24 -8.01
N LYS A 77 11.97 10.72 -7.19
CA LYS A 77 13.39 11.08 -7.24
C LYS A 77 14.01 10.73 -8.59
N ILE A 78 13.81 9.50 -9.06
CA ILE A 78 14.35 9.03 -10.34
C ILE A 78 13.73 9.85 -11.48
N ALA A 79 12.44 10.16 -11.43
CA ALA A 79 11.79 11.03 -12.41
C ALA A 79 12.38 12.45 -12.42
N ALA A 80 12.65 13.05 -11.25
CA ALA A 80 13.26 14.36 -11.14
C ALA A 80 14.74 14.39 -11.59
N GLU A 81 15.48 13.29 -11.42
CA GLU A 81 16.88 13.18 -11.86
C GLU A 81 17.03 12.94 -13.36
N ASN A 82 16.02 12.36 -14.01
CA ASN A 82 16.06 12.01 -15.44
C ASN A 82 15.28 12.97 -16.34
N ASP A 83 14.64 14.00 -15.79
CA ASP A 83 13.79 14.93 -16.52
C ASP A 83 14.14 16.38 -16.20
N ASP A 84 14.46 17.19 -17.21
CA ASP A 84 14.95 18.57 -17.05
C ASP A 84 13.88 19.51 -16.46
N SER A 85 12.59 19.24 -16.69
CA SER A 85 11.49 20.07 -16.17
C SER A 85 10.86 19.55 -14.88
N ALA A 86 11.25 18.35 -14.41
CA ALA A 86 10.69 17.67 -13.24
C ALA A 86 9.15 17.49 -13.23
N ASP A 87 8.47 17.71 -14.35
CA ASP A 87 6.99 17.61 -14.46
C ASP A 87 6.51 16.20 -14.13
N ASN A 88 7.27 15.19 -14.54
CA ASN A 88 6.98 13.79 -14.23
C ASN A 88 7.03 13.47 -12.72
N ALA A 89 7.90 14.15 -11.97
CA ALA A 89 7.97 13.99 -10.52
C ALA A 89 6.76 14.62 -9.81
N VAL A 90 6.30 15.79 -10.27
CA VAL A 90 5.10 16.47 -9.75
C VAL A 90 3.85 15.63 -10.04
N GLY A 91 3.75 15.07 -11.25
CA GLY A 91 2.67 14.15 -11.62
C GLY A 91 2.62 12.92 -10.74
N ASN A 92 3.77 12.31 -10.44
CA ASN A 92 3.85 11.13 -9.57
C ASN A 92 3.43 11.44 -8.12
N VAL A 93 3.94 12.53 -7.52
CA VAL A 93 3.56 12.93 -6.15
C VAL A 93 2.06 13.25 -6.05
N THR A 94 1.53 14.00 -7.00
CA THR A 94 0.12 14.41 -6.99
C THR A 94 -0.80 13.22 -7.26
N GLY A 95 -0.40 12.33 -8.17
CA GLY A 95 -1.13 11.11 -8.51
C GLY A 95 -1.18 10.11 -7.36
N SER A 96 -0.03 9.73 -6.80
CA SER A 96 0.04 8.75 -5.71
C SER A 96 -0.71 9.20 -4.46
N ASN A 97 -0.64 10.49 -4.09
CA ASN A 97 -1.41 11.02 -2.96
C ASN A 97 -2.92 10.97 -3.20
N SER A 98 -3.36 11.30 -4.41
CA SER A 98 -4.78 11.23 -4.77
C SER A 98 -5.29 9.80 -4.71
N VAL A 99 -4.54 8.83 -5.22
CA VAL A 99 -4.87 7.40 -5.14
C VAL A 99 -4.94 6.91 -3.70
N ASN A 100 -3.98 7.30 -2.84
CA ASN A 100 -3.99 6.91 -1.42
C ASN A 100 -5.22 7.42 -0.68
N VAL A 101 -5.67 8.64 -0.95
CA VAL A 101 -6.88 9.19 -0.30
C VAL A 101 -8.15 8.57 -0.90
N PHE A 102 -8.31 8.61 -2.23
CA PHE A 102 -9.56 8.18 -2.86
C PHE A 102 -9.72 6.66 -2.90
N LEU A 103 -8.69 5.93 -3.33
CA LEU A 103 -8.74 4.47 -3.37
C LEU A 103 -8.36 3.84 -2.03
N GLY A 104 -7.40 4.40 -1.30
CA GLY A 104 -6.97 3.83 -0.01
C GLY A 104 -8.00 4.00 1.12
N LEU A 105 -8.62 5.18 1.24
CA LEU A 105 -9.63 5.43 2.28
C LEU A 105 -11.07 5.33 1.74
N GLY A 106 -11.32 5.88 0.56
CA GLY A 106 -12.67 5.96 -0.01
C GLY A 106 -13.25 4.62 -0.45
N LEU A 107 -12.44 3.76 -1.09
CA LEU A 107 -12.92 2.47 -1.62
C LEU A 107 -13.32 1.47 -0.52
N PRO A 108 -12.52 1.23 0.54
CA PRO A 108 -12.94 0.33 1.63
C PRO A 108 -14.17 0.83 2.36
N TRP A 109 -14.28 2.15 2.57
CA TRP A 109 -15.46 2.75 3.20
C TRP A 109 -16.72 2.58 2.36
N LEU A 110 -16.62 2.75 1.03
CA LEU A 110 -17.72 2.54 0.11
C LEU A 110 -18.16 1.07 0.10
N ILE A 111 -17.20 0.12 0.04
CA ILE A 111 -17.50 -1.32 0.09
C ILE A 111 -18.19 -1.69 1.41
N ALA A 112 -17.67 -1.22 2.55
CA ALA A 112 -18.25 -1.48 3.86
C ALA A 112 -19.68 -0.90 3.95
N SER A 113 -19.87 0.34 3.50
CA SER A 113 -21.19 0.99 3.53
C SER A 113 -22.22 0.24 2.68
N ILE A 114 -21.85 -0.23 1.49
CA ILE A 114 -22.71 -1.04 0.62
C ILE A 114 -23.03 -2.39 1.28
N TYR A 115 -22.03 -3.05 1.87
CA TYR A 115 -22.22 -4.33 2.55
C TYR A 115 -23.22 -4.24 3.70
N TRP A 116 -23.07 -3.24 4.57
CA TRP A 116 -23.97 -3.02 5.71
C TRP A 116 -25.37 -2.56 5.28
N ALA A 117 -25.45 -1.71 4.24
CA ALA A 117 -26.72 -1.34 3.62
C ALA A 117 -27.47 -2.57 3.06
N SER A 118 -26.75 -3.50 2.42
CA SER A 118 -27.33 -4.77 1.92
C SER A 118 -27.81 -5.69 3.05
N LYS A 119 -27.27 -5.56 4.26
CA LYS A 119 -27.70 -6.30 5.46
C LYS A 119 -28.81 -5.57 6.23
N GLY A 120 -29.27 -4.40 5.77
CA GLY A 120 -30.32 -3.62 6.42
C GLY A 120 -29.90 -3.00 7.75
N GLN A 121 -28.59 -2.86 8.00
CA GLN A 121 -28.07 -2.26 9.23
C GLN A 121 -27.30 -0.98 8.92
N SER A 122 -27.31 -0.04 9.88
CA SER A 122 -26.53 1.19 9.78
C SER A 122 -25.05 0.90 10.00
N PHE A 123 -24.19 1.35 9.07
CA PHE A 123 -22.75 1.28 9.25
C PHE A 123 -22.31 2.30 10.32
N VAL A 124 -22.12 1.83 11.55
CA VAL A 124 -21.65 2.65 12.67
C VAL A 124 -20.19 2.33 12.94
N VAL A 125 -19.31 3.31 12.70
CA VAL A 125 -17.89 3.19 13.02
C VAL A 125 -17.63 3.89 14.36
N PRO A 126 -17.34 3.17 15.45
CA PRO A 126 -17.08 3.79 16.74
C PRO A 126 -15.77 4.61 16.69
N ALA A 127 -15.87 5.92 16.94
CA ALA A 127 -14.72 6.84 16.94
C ALA A 127 -13.64 6.48 17.98
N ALA A 128 -13.96 5.63 18.95
CA ALA A 128 -13.07 5.22 20.04
C ALA A 128 -11.91 4.30 19.61
N ASP A 129 -11.92 3.76 18.39
CA ASP A 129 -10.81 2.95 17.84
C ASP A 129 -9.81 3.79 17.03
N LEU A 130 -10.15 5.05 16.69
CA LEU A 130 -9.23 6.03 16.09
C LEU A 130 -8.30 6.69 17.13
N GLY A 131 -8.69 6.67 18.41
CA GLY A 131 -7.88 7.12 19.52
C GLY A 131 -7.03 5.97 20.05
N PHE A 132 -5.72 6.07 19.87
CA PHE A 132 -4.67 5.22 20.45
C PHE A 132 -5.03 4.71 21.86
N ARG A 133 -5.67 3.54 21.95
CA ARG A 133 -5.65 2.76 23.19
C ARG A 133 -4.34 2.00 23.21
N LEU A 134 -3.38 2.58 23.92
CA LEU A 134 -2.14 1.92 24.29
C LEU A 134 -2.49 0.71 25.17
N VAL A 135 -2.01 -0.46 24.75
CA VAL A 135 -1.91 -1.70 25.53
C VAL A 135 -3.25 -2.33 25.91
N HIS A 136 -3.67 -3.31 25.12
CA HIS A 136 -4.20 -4.56 25.67
C HIS A 136 -3.78 -5.67 24.72
N CYS A 137 -2.80 -6.46 25.17
CA CYS A 137 -2.56 -7.80 24.65
C CYS A 137 -3.73 -8.70 25.07
#